data_AF-A0A5N6XLM7-F1
#
_entry.id   AF-A0A5N6XLM7-F1
#
_cell.length_a   1.000
_cell.length_b   1.000
_cell.length_c   1.000
_cell.angle_alpha   90.00
_cell.angle_beta   90.00
_cell.angle_gamma   90.00
#
_symmetry.space_group_name_H-M   'P 1'
#
loop_
_entity.id
_entity.type
_entity.pdbx_description
1 polymer ?
#
loop_
_entity_poly.entity_id
_entity_poly.type
_entity_poly.pdbx_seq_one_letter_code
_entity_poly.pdbx_strand_id
1 'polypeptide(L)'
;MRIANEDIVSLKSLTQLRRFSISGASATSLIAPRLQDPDFEELFKNLGQLEALNFDIFRSDITTDSLVSLGKCCPSLQRCEIMGIYDMAAFRYEKLPVFPTLELLSIGAFTNCERLFSYSRPYDHVRQIVKHFPNLQDLGCTFRTFPIVQDDLSERIVQSWWNRQEKARKAKP
;
A
#
# COMPACT_ATOMS: atom_id res chain seq x y z
N MET A 1 23.46 -4.55 0.13
CA MET A 1 23.19 -5.89 -0.42
C MET A 1 22.27 -5.74 -1.62
N ARG A 2 22.66 -6.28 -2.77
CA ARG A 2 21.77 -6.40 -3.92
C ARG A 2 21.22 -7.81 -3.94
N ILE A 3 19.93 -7.95 -4.20
CA ILE A 3 19.27 -9.23 -4.37
C ILE A 3 18.75 -9.32 -5.81
N ALA A 4 18.84 -10.49 -6.41
CA ALA A 4 18.32 -10.71 -7.76
C ALA A 4 16.79 -10.89 -7.71
N ASN A 5 16.09 -10.52 -8.78
CA ASN A 5 14.64 -10.67 -8.84
C ASN A 5 14.27 -12.15 -8.75
N GLU A 6 15.04 -13.03 -9.39
CA GLU A 6 14.81 -14.47 -9.42
C GLU A 6 14.86 -15.06 -8.01
N ASP A 7 15.78 -14.60 -7.17
CA ASP A 7 15.88 -15.03 -5.77
C ASP A 7 14.64 -14.63 -4.98
N ILE A 8 14.14 -13.41 -5.16
CA ILE A 8 12.92 -12.94 -4.50
C ILE A 8 11.72 -13.75 -5.01
N VAL A 9 11.53 -13.81 -6.33
CA VAL A 9 10.37 -14.45 -6.97
C VAL A 9 10.34 -15.96 -6.69
N SER A 10 11.48 -16.60 -6.41
CA SER A 10 11.53 -18.00 -6.01
C SER A 10 10.70 -18.32 -4.76
N LEU A 11 10.49 -17.32 -3.88
CA LEU A 11 9.71 -17.44 -2.65
C LEU A 11 8.20 -17.66 -2.91
N LYS A 12 7.72 -17.46 -4.14
CA LYS A 12 6.32 -17.70 -4.53
C LYS A 12 5.83 -19.13 -4.31
N SER A 13 6.74 -20.10 -4.14
CA SER A 13 6.39 -21.50 -3.84
C SER A 13 5.93 -21.70 -2.40
N LEU A 14 6.14 -20.74 -1.50
CA LEU A 14 5.77 -20.80 -0.09
C LEU A 14 4.26 -20.52 0.12
N THR A 15 3.39 -21.31 -0.49
CA THR A 15 1.94 -21.02 -0.60
C THR A 15 1.16 -21.01 0.72
N GLN A 16 1.73 -21.58 1.79
CA GLN A 16 1.14 -21.59 3.14
C GLN A 16 1.64 -20.44 4.01
N LEU A 17 2.38 -19.50 3.44
CA LEU A 17 3.03 -18.43 4.17
C LEU A 17 2.01 -17.38 4.62
N ARG A 18 1.90 -17.22 5.94
CA ARG A 18 1.01 -16.24 6.58
C ARG A 18 1.72 -14.92 6.91
N ARG A 19 3.04 -14.95 7.07
CA ARG A 19 3.84 -13.79 7.42
C ARG A 19 5.08 -13.76 6.55
N PHE A 20 5.22 -12.70 5.76
CA PHE A 20 6.39 -12.46 4.95
C PHE A 20 7.09 -11.20 5.42
N SER A 21 8.38 -11.31 5.71
CA SER A 21 9.22 -10.15 6.04
C SER A 21 10.52 -10.25 5.26
N ILE A 22 10.81 -9.22 4.48
CA ILE A 22 12.08 -9.06 3.78
C ILE A 22 12.59 -7.64 4.03
N SER A 23 13.74 -7.55 4.67
CA SER A 23 14.39 -6.29 5.02
C SER A 23 15.90 -6.45 5.08
N GLY A 24 16.61 -5.33 4.97
CA GLY A 24 18.05 -5.30 5.21
C GLY A 24 18.40 -4.77 6.60
N ALA A 25 19.70 -4.73 6.94
CA ALA A 25 20.20 -4.16 8.19
C ALA A 25 19.84 -2.67 8.41
N SER A 26 19.51 -1.98 7.33
CA SER A 26 18.89 -0.64 7.31
C SER A 26 17.92 -0.53 6.13
N ALA A 27 17.05 0.49 6.16
CA ALA A 27 16.05 0.76 5.11
C ALA A 27 16.64 0.95 3.70
N THR A 28 17.95 1.23 3.57
CA THR A 28 18.63 1.41 2.28
C THR A 28 19.59 0.28 1.92
N SER A 29 19.71 -0.72 2.81
CA SER A 29 20.74 -1.75 2.69
C SER A 29 20.35 -2.92 1.80
N LEU A 30 19.05 -3.18 1.58
CA LEU A 30 18.56 -4.21 0.65
C LEU A 30 17.99 -3.53 -0.60
N ILE A 31 18.53 -3.85 -1.77
CA ILE A 31 18.20 -3.16 -3.03
C ILE A 31 17.85 -4.19 -4.10
N ALA A 32 16.72 -4.00 -4.78
CA ALA A 32 16.34 -4.76 -5.98
C ALA A 32 15.94 -3.77 -7.11
N PRO A 33 16.93 -3.17 -7.80
CA PRO A 33 16.71 -2.06 -8.72
C PRO A 33 16.04 -2.46 -10.03
N ARG A 34 15.79 -3.75 -10.24
CA ARG A 34 15.10 -4.29 -11.40
C ARG A 34 13.76 -4.90 -11.04
N LEU A 35 13.37 -4.90 -9.76
CA LEU A 35 12.11 -5.47 -9.33
C LEU A 35 10.98 -4.56 -9.81
N GLN A 36 10.17 -5.07 -10.72
CA GLN A 36 9.07 -4.36 -11.37
C GLN A 36 7.72 -4.98 -11.00
N ASP A 37 6.63 -4.31 -11.39
CA ASP A 37 5.26 -4.75 -11.10
C ASP A 37 4.96 -6.22 -11.48
N PRO A 38 5.39 -6.75 -12.64
CA PRO A 38 5.14 -8.15 -12.99
C PRO A 38 5.87 -9.14 -12.08
N ASP A 39 7.10 -8.83 -11.66
CA ASP A 39 7.86 -9.67 -10.73
C ASP A 39 7.20 -9.69 -9.35
N PHE A 40 6.72 -8.52 -8.92
CA PHE A 40 6.02 -8.35 -7.65
C PHE A 40 4.69 -9.11 -7.65
N GLU A 41 3.88 -8.99 -8.70
CA GLU A 41 2.65 -9.79 -8.84
C GLU A 41 2.97 -11.30 -8.86
N GLU A 42 3.98 -11.71 -9.62
CA GLU A 42 4.40 -13.11 -9.72
C GLU A 42 4.83 -13.71 -8.37
N LEU A 43 5.43 -12.89 -7.50
CA LEU A 43 5.78 -13.28 -6.13
C LEU A 43 4.54 -13.57 -5.27
N PHE A 44 3.52 -12.70 -5.32
CA PHE A 44 2.39 -12.75 -4.42
C PHE A 44 1.18 -13.56 -4.93
N LYS A 45 1.11 -13.87 -6.23
CA LYS A 45 -0.08 -14.49 -6.85
C LYS A 45 -0.58 -15.78 -6.18
N ASN A 46 0.31 -16.53 -5.52
CA ASN A 46 -0.02 -17.78 -4.84
C ASN A 46 -0.02 -17.67 -3.31
N LEU A 47 0.18 -16.47 -2.76
CA LEU A 47 0.27 -16.21 -1.32
C LEU A 47 -1.08 -15.72 -0.75
N GLY A 48 -2.17 -16.39 -1.14
CA GLY A 48 -3.53 -15.98 -0.75
C GLY A 48 -3.83 -16.02 0.75
N GLN A 49 -3.04 -16.76 1.52
CA GLN A 49 -3.16 -16.84 2.99
C GLN A 49 -2.26 -15.84 3.73
N LEU A 50 -1.60 -14.92 3.01
CA LEU A 50 -0.73 -13.93 3.63
C LEU A 50 -1.54 -12.96 4.51
N GLU A 51 -1.21 -12.92 5.79
CA GLU A 51 -1.86 -12.09 6.82
C GLU A 51 -1.00 -10.86 7.16
N ALA A 52 0.33 -10.97 7.08
CA ALA A 52 1.25 -9.87 7.37
C ALA A 52 2.40 -9.81 6.35
N LEU A 53 2.67 -8.60 5.85
CA LEU A 53 3.76 -8.29 4.94
C LEU A 53 4.61 -7.15 5.51
N ASN A 54 5.93 -7.37 5.61
CA ASN A 54 6.92 -6.31 5.62
C ASN A 54 7.83 -6.44 4.39
N PHE A 55 7.86 -5.41 3.54
CA PHE A 55 8.58 -5.40 2.28
C PHE A 55 9.46 -4.15 2.16
N ASP A 56 10.64 -4.22 2.80
CA ASP A 56 11.62 -3.15 2.87
C ASP A 56 12.74 -3.36 1.84
N ILE A 57 12.37 -3.22 0.57
CA ILE A 57 13.31 -3.23 -0.55
C ILE A 57 13.47 -1.82 -1.09
N PHE A 58 14.71 -1.30 -1.03
CA PHE A 58 15.03 0.03 -1.50
C PHE A 58 15.21 0.07 -3.02
N ARG A 59 14.76 1.17 -3.64
CA ARG A 59 14.85 1.44 -5.10
C ARG A 59 14.26 0.33 -5.97
N SER A 60 13.16 -0.29 -5.58
CA SER A 60 12.34 -1.05 -6.52
C SER A 60 11.59 -0.11 -7.47
N ASP A 61 11.30 -0.60 -8.68
CA ASP A 61 10.50 0.11 -9.69
C ASP A 61 9.03 -0.34 -9.62
N ILE A 62 8.55 -0.67 -8.42
CA ILE A 62 7.15 -1.02 -8.18
C ILE A 62 6.29 0.24 -8.10
N THR A 63 5.08 0.17 -8.65
CA THR A 63 4.14 1.28 -8.75
C THR A 63 2.85 0.97 -7.98
N THR A 64 1.82 1.81 -8.13
CA THR A 64 0.50 1.50 -7.59
C THR A 64 -0.07 0.20 -8.13
N ASP A 65 0.33 -0.24 -9.33
CA ASP A 65 -0.13 -1.51 -9.90
C ASP A 65 0.31 -2.70 -9.04
N SER A 66 1.53 -2.68 -8.48
CA SER A 66 1.97 -3.67 -7.48
C SER A 66 1.13 -3.67 -6.22
N LEU A 67 0.72 -2.49 -5.73
CA LEU A 67 -0.10 -2.39 -4.52
C LEU A 67 -1.52 -2.91 -4.77
N VAL A 68 -2.06 -2.67 -5.97
CA VAL A 68 -3.36 -3.21 -6.39
C VAL A 68 -3.29 -4.72 -6.59
N SER A 69 -2.26 -5.24 -7.25
CA SER A 69 -2.09 -6.68 -7.46
C SER A 69 -1.92 -7.39 -6.12
N LEU A 70 -1.18 -6.81 -5.16
CA LEU A 70 -1.07 -7.35 -3.80
C LEU A 70 -2.43 -7.57 -3.13
N GLY A 71 -3.31 -6.56 -3.17
CA GLY A 71 -4.63 -6.67 -2.54
C GLY A 71 -5.51 -7.73 -3.22
N LYS A 72 -5.38 -7.88 -4.54
CA LYS A 72 -6.09 -8.92 -5.31
C LYS A 72 -5.54 -10.33 -5.01
N CYS A 73 -4.24 -10.47 -4.88
CA CYS A 73 -3.58 -11.76 -4.64
C CYS A 73 -3.64 -12.20 -3.17
N CYS A 74 -3.65 -11.26 -2.22
CA CYS A 74 -3.59 -11.51 -0.77
C CYS A 74 -4.82 -10.90 -0.06
N PRO A 75 -6.04 -11.43 -0.28
CA PRO A 75 -7.26 -10.85 0.29
C PRO A 75 -7.38 -10.99 1.80
N SER A 76 -6.55 -11.84 2.44
CA SER A 76 -6.47 -12.02 3.90
C SER A 76 -5.47 -11.10 4.58
N LEU A 77 -4.81 -10.20 3.84
CA LEU A 77 -3.77 -9.34 4.40
C LEU A 77 -4.39 -8.38 5.44
N GLN A 78 -3.82 -8.40 6.64
CA GLN A 78 -4.22 -7.57 7.78
C GLN A 78 -3.20 -6.48 8.07
N ARG A 79 -1.91 -6.77 7.85
CA ARG A 79 -0.81 -5.82 8.05
C ARG A 79 0.04 -5.73 6.79
N CYS A 80 0.25 -4.53 6.29
CA CYS A 80 1.05 -4.28 5.11
C CYS A 80 1.98 -3.11 5.38
N GLU A 81 3.28 -3.39 5.39
CA GLU A 81 4.35 -2.41 5.43
C GLU A 81 5.16 -2.56 4.14
N ILE A 82 5.13 -1.54 3.29
CA ILE A 82 5.80 -1.58 2.00
C ILE A 82 6.36 -0.21 1.65
N MET A 83 7.68 -0.14 1.45
CA MET A 83 8.31 1.09 0.98
C MET A 83 7.81 1.45 -0.43
N GLY A 84 7.63 2.73 -0.70
CA GLY A 84 7.22 3.18 -2.03
C GLY A 84 6.42 4.48 -2.02
N ILE A 85 6.18 4.99 -3.22
CA ILE A 85 5.35 6.16 -3.46
C ILE A 85 4.22 5.71 -4.40
N TYR A 86 2.97 5.85 -3.96
CA TYR A 86 1.82 5.29 -4.65
C TYR A 86 0.84 6.39 -5.05
N ASP A 87 0.38 6.40 -6.29
CA ASP A 87 -0.63 7.34 -6.78
C ASP A 87 -2.04 6.89 -6.35
N MET A 88 -2.71 7.73 -5.56
CA MET A 88 -4.06 7.49 -5.08
C MET A 88 -5.12 7.55 -6.19
N ALA A 89 -4.82 8.19 -7.33
CA ALA A 89 -5.75 8.29 -8.45
C ALA A 89 -6.04 6.92 -9.09
N ALA A 90 -5.04 6.02 -9.12
CA ALA A 90 -5.16 4.70 -9.72
C ALA A 90 -6.25 3.82 -9.06
N PHE A 91 -6.51 4.01 -7.76
CA PHE A 91 -7.57 3.28 -7.06
C PHE A 91 -8.98 3.60 -7.56
N ARG A 92 -9.19 4.73 -8.26
CA ARG A 92 -10.53 5.11 -8.76
C ARG A 92 -11.12 4.09 -9.73
N TYR A 93 -10.24 3.41 -10.47
CA TYR A 93 -10.63 2.41 -11.47
C TYR A 93 -11.05 1.07 -10.84
N GLU A 94 -10.68 0.83 -9.59
CA GLU A 94 -11.02 -0.39 -8.86
C GLU A 94 -12.46 -0.33 -8.37
N LYS A 95 -13.26 -1.36 -8.69
CA LYS A 95 -14.69 -1.38 -8.32
C LYS A 95 -14.91 -1.85 -6.89
N LEU A 96 -14.10 -2.81 -6.44
CA LEU A 96 -14.18 -3.43 -5.13
C LEU A 96 -13.09 -2.87 -4.20
N PRO A 97 -13.23 -3.05 -2.87
CA PRO A 97 -12.13 -2.77 -1.96
C PRO A 97 -10.88 -3.55 -2.39
N VAL A 98 -9.73 -2.86 -2.49
CA VAL A 98 -8.46 -3.53 -2.86
C VAL A 98 -7.95 -4.36 -1.68
N PHE A 99 -8.10 -3.85 -0.47
CA PHE A 99 -7.67 -4.50 0.77
C PHE A 99 -8.84 -4.64 1.74
N PRO A 100 -9.70 -5.67 1.57
CA PRO A 100 -10.94 -5.77 2.34
C PRO A 100 -10.70 -6.03 3.84
N THR A 101 -9.61 -6.68 4.23
CA THR A 101 -9.31 -7.06 5.63
C THR A 101 -8.17 -6.26 6.26
N LEU A 102 -7.56 -5.32 5.54
CA LEU A 102 -6.36 -4.65 6.02
C LEU A 102 -6.68 -3.70 7.16
N GLU A 103 -5.94 -3.87 8.26
CA GLU A 103 -6.06 -3.11 9.50
C GLU A 103 -4.91 -2.12 9.65
N LEU A 104 -3.72 -2.45 9.15
CA LEU A 104 -2.55 -1.58 9.20
C LEU A 104 -1.93 -1.45 7.81
N LEU A 105 -1.74 -0.19 7.38
CA LEU A 105 -0.99 0.15 6.17
C LEU A 105 0.13 1.12 6.54
N SER A 106 1.37 0.73 6.24
CA SER A 106 2.55 1.59 6.30
C SER A 106 3.19 1.68 4.92
N ILE A 107 3.28 2.90 4.37
CA ILE A 107 3.91 3.16 3.09
C ILE A 107 4.76 4.43 3.14
N GLY A 108 5.68 4.58 2.19
CA GLY A 108 6.50 5.80 2.10
C GLY A 108 5.65 7.05 1.87
N ALA A 109 4.91 7.09 0.76
CA ALA A 109 4.00 8.20 0.48
C ALA A 109 2.81 7.86 -0.42
N PHE A 110 1.70 8.56 -0.23
CA PHE A 110 0.66 8.70 -1.25
C PHE A 110 0.86 9.98 -2.07
N THR A 111 0.62 9.90 -3.38
CA THR A 111 0.67 11.01 -4.34
C THR A 111 -0.63 11.14 -5.14
N ASN A 112 -0.70 12.16 -6.00
CA ASN A 112 -1.81 12.43 -6.93
C ASN A 112 -1.25 12.90 -8.29
N CYS A 113 -0.23 12.21 -8.79
CA CYS A 113 0.62 12.67 -9.89
C CYS A 113 -0.12 12.72 -11.24
N GLU A 114 -1.17 11.91 -11.44
CA GLU A 114 -2.03 12.01 -12.63
C GLU A 114 -2.73 13.38 -12.80
N ARG A 115 -2.62 14.29 -11.82
CA ARG A 115 -3.33 15.58 -11.83
C ARG A 115 -2.41 16.78 -11.62
N LEU A 116 -1.50 17.02 -12.57
CA LEU A 116 -0.94 18.36 -12.81
C LEU A 116 -2.02 19.43 -13.08
N PHE A 117 -3.27 19.04 -13.37
CA PHE A 117 -4.33 19.95 -13.82
C PHE A 117 -5.66 19.85 -13.07
N SER A 118 -5.74 19.06 -11.99
CA SER A 118 -6.99 18.90 -11.26
C SER A 118 -6.75 19.01 -9.76
N TYR A 119 -7.23 20.12 -9.20
CA TYR A 119 -7.41 20.35 -7.77
C TYR A 119 -8.39 19.32 -7.18
N SER A 120 -8.00 18.03 -7.14
CA SER A 120 -8.72 17.04 -6.33
C SER A 120 -8.58 17.50 -4.90
N ARG A 121 -9.72 17.82 -4.29
CA ARG A 121 -9.75 18.26 -2.89
C ARG A 121 -9.22 17.10 -2.05
N PRO A 122 -8.52 17.37 -0.94
CA PRO A 122 -8.02 16.32 -0.06
C PRO A 122 -9.06 15.29 0.41
N TYR A 123 -10.35 15.66 0.34
CA TYR A 123 -11.50 14.77 0.55
C TYR A 123 -11.57 13.56 -0.39
N ASP A 124 -11.03 13.64 -1.62
CA ASP A 124 -11.04 12.53 -2.56
C ASP A 124 -10.10 11.41 -2.11
N HIS A 125 -8.98 11.75 -1.46
CA HIS A 125 -8.07 10.77 -0.88
C HIS A 125 -8.76 9.96 0.23
N VAL A 126 -9.45 10.64 1.15
CA VAL A 126 -10.20 9.96 2.22
C VAL A 126 -11.28 9.04 1.64
N ARG A 127 -11.96 9.45 0.56
CA ARG A 127 -12.95 8.59 -0.11
C ARG A 127 -12.33 7.33 -0.67
N GLN A 128 -11.16 7.44 -1.32
CA GLN A 128 -10.42 6.26 -1.81
C GLN A 128 -9.96 5.38 -0.65
N ILE A 129 -9.43 5.97 0.43
CA ILE A 129 -8.98 5.21 1.61
C ILE A 129 -10.16 4.42 2.20
N VAL A 130 -11.29 5.07 2.46
CA VAL A 130 -12.48 4.40 3.03
C VAL A 130 -13.03 3.32 2.11
N LYS A 131 -13.01 3.54 0.79
CA LYS A 131 -13.50 2.58 -0.18
C LYS A 131 -12.60 1.35 -0.29
N HIS A 132 -11.29 1.54 -0.34
CA HIS A 132 -10.33 0.48 -0.66
C HIS A 132 -9.69 -0.18 0.56
N PHE A 133 -9.78 0.45 1.73
CA PHE A 133 -9.24 -0.03 3.01
C PHE A 133 -10.32 0.11 4.11
N PRO A 134 -11.47 -0.60 3.99
CA PRO A 134 -12.63 -0.37 4.83
C PRO A 134 -12.43 -0.74 6.31
N ASN A 135 -11.46 -1.60 6.64
CA ASN A 135 -11.16 -2.02 8.01
C ASN A 135 -9.87 -1.39 8.57
N LEU A 136 -9.31 -0.39 7.88
CA LEU A 136 -8.05 0.23 8.25
C LEU A 136 -8.17 0.97 9.59
N GLN A 137 -7.30 0.60 10.52
CA GLN A 137 -7.21 1.13 11.88
C GLN A 137 -5.96 1.98 12.05
N ASP A 138 -4.88 1.65 11.35
CA ASP A 138 -3.62 2.37 11.41
C ASP A 138 -3.09 2.67 10.00
N LEU A 139 -2.64 3.91 9.81
CA LEU A 139 -2.14 4.41 8.54
C LEU A 139 -0.85 5.23 8.77
N GLY A 140 0.29 4.58 8.53
CA GLY A 140 1.59 5.23 8.49
C GLY A 140 1.94 5.64 7.07
N CYS A 141 1.76 6.91 6.70
CA CYS A 141 2.25 7.40 5.41
C CYS A 141 2.47 8.90 5.39
N THR A 142 3.34 9.36 4.48
CA THR A 142 3.39 10.78 4.12
C THR A 142 2.48 11.05 2.92
N PHE A 143 1.93 12.25 2.82
CA PHE A 143 1.17 12.67 1.64
C PHE A 143 2.00 13.71 0.89
N ARG A 144 2.11 13.53 -0.43
CA ARG A 144 2.88 14.42 -1.30
C ARG A 144 1.97 14.93 -2.42
N THR A 145 1.66 16.23 -2.42
CA THR A 145 0.98 16.91 -3.52
C THR A 145 2.02 17.42 -4.53
N PHE A 146 1.64 17.63 -5.80
CA PHE A 146 2.52 18.24 -6.81
C PHE A 146 1.99 19.64 -7.20
N PRO A 147 2.85 20.69 -7.31
CA PRO A 147 4.29 20.70 -7.00
C PRO A 147 4.55 20.27 -5.56
N ILE A 148 5.71 19.64 -5.28
CA ILE A 148 6.05 19.01 -3.98
C ILE A 148 6.02 20.06 -2.86
N VAL A 149 4.81 20.36 -2.42
CA VAL A 149 4.53 20.97 -1.14
C VAL A 149 4.31 19.76 -0.25
N GLN A 150 5.10 19.64 0.80
CA GLN A 150 4.81 18.74 1.89
C GLN A 150 3.58 19.32 2.59
N ASP A 151 2.41 19.17 1.98
CA ASP A 151 1.15 19.35 2.66
C ASP A 151 1.06 18.16 3.60
N ASP A 152 1.46 18.37 4.85
CA ASP A 152 0.88 17.58 5.93
C ASP A 152 -0.61 17.52 5.64
N LEU A 153 -1.19 16.32 5.57
CA LEU A 153 -2.64 16.21 5.52
C LEU A 153 -3.15 17.11 6.61
N SER A 154 -3.83 18.21 6.24
CA SER A 154 -4.44 19.11 7.20
C SER A 154 -5.08 18.23 8.26
N GLU A 155 -4.74 18.45 9.54
CA GLU A 155 -5.20 17.60 10.65
C GLU A 155 -6.71 17.30 10.53
N ARG A 156 -7.48 18.23 9.96
CA ARG A 156 -8.89 18.08 9.60
C ARG A 156 -9.24 16.85 8.76
N ILE A 157 -8.39 16.42 7.84
CA ILE A 157 -8.61 15.29 6.92
C ILE A 157 -8.33 13.97 7.66
N VAL A 158 -7.22 13.90 8.38
CA VAL A 158 -6.88 12.78 9.28
C VAL A 158 -7.97 12.63 10.35
N GLN A 159 -8.37 13.74 10.98
CA GLN A 159 -9.46 13.79 11.94
C GLN A 159 -10.81 13.40 11.32
N SER A 160 -11.09 13.83 10.08
CA SER A 160 -12.33 13.45 9.39
C SER A 160 -12.36 11.95 9.09
N TRP A 161 -11.21 11.36 8.74
CA TRP A 161 -11.09 9.91 8.57
C TRP A 161 -11.29 9.17 9.91
N TRP A 162 -10.57 9.55 10.96
CA TRP A 162 -10.75 8.97 12.30
C TRP A 162 -12.19 9.07 12.81
N ASN A 163 -12.83 10.23 12.65
CA ASN A 163 -14.23 10.43 13.02
C ASN A 163 -15.18 9.50 12.24
N ARG A 164 -14.85 9.16 10.98
CA ARG A 164 -15.65 8.22 10.17
C ARG A 164 -15.40 6.79 10.59
N GLN A 165 -14.16 6.41 10.88
CA GLN A 165 -13.84 5.07 11.41
C GLN A 165 -14.54 4.83 12.75
N GLU A 166 -14.53 5.82 13.64
CA GLU A 166 -15.20 5.72 14.93
C GLU A 166 -16.73 5.57 14.79
N LYS A 167 -17.34 6.28 13.84
CA LYS A 167 -18.76 6.10 13.49
C LYS A 167 -19.05 4.72 12.89
N ALA A 168 -18.21 4.25 11.97
CA ALA A 168 -18.35 2.92 11.37
C ALA A 168 -18.22 1.80 12.41
N ARG A 169 -17.30 1.96 13.38
CA ARG A 169 -17.12 1.03 14.50
C ARG A 169 -18.34 1.00 15.42
N LYS A 170 -18.94 2.16 15.71
CA LYS A 170 -20.17 2.28 16.51
C LYS A 170 -21.42 1.76 15.80
N ALA A 171 -21.38 1.59 14.48
CA ALA A 171 -22.50 1.11 13.67
C ALA A 171 -22.45 -0.40 13.36
N LYS A 172 -21.36 -1.10 13.71
CA LYS A 172 -21.31 -2.57 13.67
C LYS A 172 -22.10 -3.10 14.89
N PRO A 173 -23.14 -3.94 14.69
CA PRO A 173 -24.00 -4.47 15.75
C PRO A 173 -23.26 -5.41 16.70
#